data_AF-A0A933LBP6-F1
#
_entry.id   AF-A0A933LBP6-F1
#
_cell.length_a   1.000
_cell.length_b   1.000
_cell.length_c   1.000
_cell.angle_alpha   90.00
_cell.angle_beta   90.00
_cell.angle_gamma   90.00
#
_symmetry.space_group_name_H-M   'P 1'
#
loop_
_entity.id
_entity.type
_entity.pdbx_description
1 polymer ?
#
loop_
_entity_poly.entity_id
_entity_poly.type
_entity_poly.pdbx_seq_one_letter_code
_entity_poly.pdbx_strand_id
1 'polypeptide(L)'
;MSATSRRVGYIGLGNLGFHLAHSLLRAGHTVTITDLDRALAEPLLTKGAHWADTARGVAEASDVVLTCLPSPRAVEAVLAGPNGILEGLAAGSTWIDNSTNDQHETMRLADLCAAKGIHVLEAPVTGGVHKAAAGEITVLVGGDEAVYEANADLLAAVGSPVLYMGSLGSAAVIKVITNMLAFIHLVAAGEALMLAKRGGLDLNKSFEAILNSSGNSFVHETESQVILNGSYNIGFTMDLAVKDLGFALGFGREFGVPLDLAGQTMQTFIRARSQYGGDAWSSQVVKLLEDALGTDLRAPGFPEVLQ
;
A
#
# COMPACT_ATOMS: atom_id res chain seq x y z
N MET A 1 -17.71 15.12 17.37
CA MET A 1 -18.34 15.99 16.37
C MET A 1 -19.04 15.06 15.39
N SER A 2 -20.31 15.30 15.07
CA SER A 2 -21.04 14.46 14.10
C SER A 2 -20.33 14.58 12.76
N ALA A 3 -19.61 13.54 12.33
CA ALA A 3 -19.09 13.49 10.96
C ALA A 3 -20.29 13.65 10.02
N THR A 4 -20.28 14.67 9.18
CA THR A 4 -21.29 14.82 8.14
C THR A 4 -21.17 13.63 7.21
N SER A 5 -22.20 12.80 7.12
CA SER A 5 -22.23 11.69 6.17
C SER A 5 -22.05 12.25 4.76
N ARG A 6 -21.09 11.70 4.00
CA ARG A 6 -20.73 12.11 2.62
C ARG A 6 -20.98 10.93 1.69
N ARG A 7 -21.21 11.19 0.40
CA ARG A 7 -21.26 10.15 -0.63
C ARG A 7 -19.84 9.88 -1.13
N VAL A 8 -19.32 8.70 -0.84
CA VAL A 8 -17.93 8.34 -1.08
C VAL A 8 -17.87 7.18 -2.07
N GLY A 9 -17.11 7.35 -3.13
CA GLY A 9 -16.78 6.30 -4.07
C GLY A 9 -15.50 5.61 -3.65
N TYR A 10 -15.40 4.29 -3.79
CA TYR A 10 -14.16 3.57 -3.55
C TYR A 10 -13.93 2.50 -4.63
N ILE A 11 -12.78 2.57 -5.30
CA ILE A 11 -12.46 1.67 -6.43
C ILE A 11 -11.16 0.91 -6.15
N GLY A 12 -11.23 -0.42 -6.20
CA GLY A 12 -10.14 -1.32 -5.86
C GLY A 12 -10.28 -1.88 -4.45
N LEU A 13 -10.63 -3.16 -4.34
CA LEU A 13 -10.97 -3.87 -3.09
C LEU A 13 -10.01 -5.03 -2.82
N GLY A 14 -8.76 -4.93 -3.29
CA GLY A 14 -7.69 -5.85 -2.93
C GLY A 14 -7.30 -5.76 -1.44
N ASN A 15 -6.16 -6.37 -1.10
CA ASN A 15 -5.70 -6.54 0.30
C ASN A 15 -5.75 -5.27 1.15
N LEU A 16 -5.42 -4.10 0.59
CA LEU A 16 -5.55 -2.83 1.30
C LEU A 16 -6.92 -2.19 1.09
N GLY A 17 -7.34 -2.03 -0.17
CA GLY A 17 -8.52 -1.26 -0.53
C GLY A 17 -9.81 -1.72 0.15
N PHE A 18 -9.98 -3.03 0.37
CA PHE A 18 -11.11 -3.58 1.13
C PHE A 18 -11.20 -2.98 2.54
N HIS A 19 -10.09 -2.93 3.28
CA HIS A 19 -10.08 -2.45 4.66
C HIS A 19 -10.26 -0.93 4.74
N LEU A 20 -9.72 -0.19 3.76
CA LEU A 20 -9.89 1.26 3.68
C LEU A 20 -11.36 1.63 3.38
N ALA A 21 -11.98 0.95 2.40
CA ALA A 21 -13.41 1.10 2.11
C ALA A 21 -14.28 0.73 3.33
N HIS A 22 -13.92 -0.34 4.05
CA HIS A 22 -14.60 -0.72 5.28
C HIS A 22 -14.47 0.35 6.38
N SER A 23 -13.34 1.04 6.47
CA SER A 23 -13.13 2.09 7.47
C SER A 23 -14.01 3.31 7.20
N LEU A 24 -14.20 3.67 5.93
CA LEU A 24 -15.17 4.69 5.50
C LEU A 24 -16.62 4.32 5.86
N LEU A 25 -17.01 3.05 5.70
CA LEU A 25 -18.33 2.56 6.16
C LEU A 25 -18.48 2.66 7.67
N ARG A 26 -17.45 2.24 8.44
CA ARG A 26 -17.48 2.32 9.92
C ARG A 26 -17.59 3.77 10.41
N ALA A 27 -17.06 4.73 9.67
CA ALA A 27 -17.18 6.16 9.95
C ALA A 27 -18.57 6.75 9.60
N GLY A 28 -19.48 5.98 9.00
CA GLY A 28 -20.86 6.39 8.72
C GLY A 28 -21.07 7.12 7.39
N HIS A 29 -20.12 7.04 6.46
CA HIS A 29 -20.30 7.55 5.10
C HIS A 29 -21.17 6.60 4.25
N THR A 30 -21.85 7.14 3.24
CA THR A 30 -22.51 6.34 2.20
C THR A 30 -21.46 5.94 1.17
N VAL A 31 -21.08 4.67 1.12
CA VAL A 31 -19.98 4.20 0.26
C VAL A 31 -20.51 3.43 -0.94
N THR A 32 -20.14 3.88 -2.14
CA THR A 32 -20.36 3.14 -3.40
C THR A 32 -19.04 2.55 -3.87
N ILE A 33 -18.99 1.24 -4.10
CA ILE A 33 -17.78 0.49 -4.40
C ILE A 33 -17.84 -0.18 -5.77
N THR A 34 -16.66 -0.38 -6.36
CA THR A 34 -16.48 -1.28 -7.50
C THR A 34 -15.09 -1.92 -7.47
N ASP A 35 -14.98 -3.11 -8.07
CA ASP A 35 -13.74 -3.84 -8.31
C ASP A 35 -13.89 -4.69 -9.58
N LEU A 36 -12.78 -5.15 -10.16
CA LEU A 36 -12.83 -6.13 -11.25
C LEU A 36 -13.34 -7.49 -10.76
N ASP A 37 -13.09 -7.83 -9.51
CA ASP A 37 -13.63 -9.02 -8.84
C ASP A 37 -14.73 -8.63 -7.85
N ARG A 38 -15.97 -8.81 -8.29
CA ARG A 38 -17.16 -8.56 -7.47
C ARG A 38 -17.20 -9.40 -6.20
N ALA A 39 -16.56 -10.58 -6.17
CA ALA A 39 -16.55 -11.42 -4.96
C ALA A 39 -15.89 -10.72 -3.77
N LEU A 40 -14.93 -9.82 -4.02
CA LEU A 40 -14.27 -9.00 -2.99
C LEU A 40 -15.21 -7.98 -2.35
N ALA A 41 -16.28 -7.58 -3.05
CA ALA A 41 -17.24 -6.59 -2.58
C ALA A 41 -18.30 -7.17 -1.63
N GLU A 42 -18.64 -8.46 -1.76
CA GLU A 42 -19.76 -9.10 -1.06
C GLU A 42 -19.76 -8.84 0.47
N PRO A 43 -18.63 -8.96 1.19
CA PRO A 43 -18.62 -8.66 2.62
C PRO A 43 -18.93 -7.18 2.94
N LEU A 44 -18.55 -6.24 2.07
CA LEU A 44 -18.87 -4.81 2.25
C LEU A 44 -20.32 -4.50 1.87
N LEU A 45 -20.89 -5.19 0.88
CA LEU A 45 -22.31 -5.06 0.52
C LEU A 45 -23.21 -5.48 1.70
N THR A 46 -22.87 -6.57 2.39
CA THR A 46 -23.61 -6.99 3.60
C THR A 46 -23.49 -5.99 4.75
N LYS A 47 -22.45 -5.14 4.73
CA LYS A 47 -22.21 -4.06 5.71
C LYS A 47 -22.80 -2.72 5.28
N GLY A 48 -23.54 -2.66 4.17
CA GLY A 48 -24.26 -1.47 3.73
C GLY A 48 -23.56 -0.65 2.63
N ALA A 49 -22.51 -1.15 2.01
CA ALA A 49 -21.99 -0.53 0.78
C ALA A 49 -22.96 -0.71 -0.40
N HIS A 50 -22.88 0.20 -1.36
CA HIS A 50 -23.59 0.12 -2.64
C HIS A 50 -22.63 -0.35 -3.73
N TRP A 51 -23.11 -1.13 -4.69
CA TRP A 51 -22.32 -1.56 -5.84
C TRP A 51 -22.62 -0.69 -7.07
N ALA A 52 -21.59 -0.37 -7.85
CA ALA A 52 -21.74 0.11 -9.22
C ALA A 52 -20.91 -0.73 -10.19
N ASP A 53 -21.44 -0.98 -11.39
CA ASP A 53 -20.80 -1.85 -12.39
C ASP A 53 -19.60 -1.21 -13.11
N THR A 54 -19.40 0.10 -12.94
CA THR A 54 -18.31 0.84 -13.60
C THR A 54 -17.75 1.93 -12.68
N ALA A 55 -16.51 2.36 -12.95
CA ALA A 55 -15.88 3.48 -12.25
C ALA A 55 -16.67 4.79 -12.43
N ARG A 56 -17.23 5.02 -13.62
CA ARG A 56 -18.17 6.12 -13.89
C ARG A 56 -19.40 6.05 -13.00
N GLY A 57 -20.02 4.88 -12.85
CA GLY A 57 -21.19 4.71 -11.97
C GLY A 57 -20.87 4.99 -10.50
N VAL A 58 -19.68 4.59 -10.04
CA VAL A 58 -19.17 4.99 -8.71
C VAL A 58 -19.06 6.51 -8.62
N ALA A 59 -18.47 7.15 -9.63
CA ALA A 59 -18.26 8.59 -9.66
C ALA A 59 -19.55 9.41 -9.70
N GLU A 60 -20.54 9.02 -10.50
CA GLU A 60 -21.86 9.68 -10.58
C GLU A 60 -22.62 9.63 -9.25
N ALA A 61 -22.38 8.59 -8.44
CA ALA A 61 -22.99 8.41 -7.13
C ALA A 61 -22.28 9.14 -5.98
N SER A 62 -21.15 9.80 -6.24
CA SER A 62 -20.19 10.22 -5.19
C SER A 62 -19.81 11.70 -5.27
N ASP A 63 -19.48 12.28 -4.12
CA ASP A 63 -18.91 13.64 -4.01
C ASP A 63 -17.37 13.60 -3.98
N VAL A 64 -16.81 12.49 -3.48
CA VAL A 64 -15.38 12.18 -3.46
C VAL A 64 -15.19 10.73 -3.89
N VAL A 65 -14.19 10.45 -4.73
CA VAL A 65 -13.84 9.09 -5.14
C VAL A 65 -12.42 8.78 -4.70
N LEU A 66 -12.24 7.64 -4.02
CA LEU A 66 -10.95 7.11 -3.66
C LEU A 66 -10.58 5.89 -4.54
N THR A 67 -9.30 5.73 -4.83
CA THR A 67 -8.74 4.58 -5.58
C THR A 67 -7.64 3.89 -4.81
N CYS A 68 -7.56 2.55 -4.89
CA CYS A 68 -6.42 1.79 -4.38
C CYS A 68 -6.09 0.64 -5.34
N LEU A 69 -5.15 0.91 -6.25
CA LEU A 69 -4.93 0.12 -7.46
C LEU A 69 -3.47 -0.33 -7.57
N PRO A 70 -3.19 -1.46 -8.25
CA PRO A 70 -1.87 -2.10 -8.19
C PRO A 70 -0.78 -1.39 -9.00
N SER A 71 -1.16 -0.60 -10.00
CA SER A 71 -0.20 -0.01 -10.95
C SER A 71 -0.65 1.34 -11.52
N PRO A 72 0.28 2.18 -12.00
CA PRO A 72 -0.02 3.43 -12.70
C PRO A 72 -1.04 3.23 -13.84
N ARG A 73 -0.84 2.19 -14.65
CA ARG A 73 -1.75 1.84 -15.76
C ARG A 73 -3.17 1.51 -15.28
N ALA A 74 -3.31 0.84 -14.14
CA ALA A 74 -4.63 0.55 -13.58
C ALA A 74 -5.31 1.83 -13.09
N VAL A 75 -4.56 2.73 -12.46
CA VAL A 75 -5.05 4.07 -12.05
C VAL A 75 -5.52 4.85 -13.26
N GLU A 76 -4.71 4.96 -14.31
CA GLU A 76 -5.08 5.65 -15.55
C GLU A 76 -6.35 5.06 -16.19
N ALA A 77 -6.44 3.73 -16.28
CA ALA A 77 -7.60 3.06 -16.87
C ALA A 77 -8.90 3.34 -16.09
N VAL A 78 -8.83 3.36 -14.76
CA VAL A 78 -9.99 3.66 -13.90
C VAL A 78 -10.35 5.15 -13.94
N LEU A 79 -9.35 6.04 -13.98
CA LEU A 79 -9.58 7.48 -13.95
C LEU A 79 -10.05 8.00 -15.31
N ALA A 80 -9.28 7.77 -16.36
CA ALA A 80 -9.40 8.41 -17.67
C ALA A 80 -9.81 7.45 -18.80
N GLY A 81 -9.92 6.16 -18.52
CA GLY A 81 -10.41 5.17 -19.50
C GLY A 81 -11.93 5.26 -19.74
N PRO A 82 -12.45 4.45 -20.70
CA PRO A 82 -13.88 4.38 -20.97
C PRO A 82 -14.67 3.96 -19.73
N ASN A 83 -15.78 4.66 -19.44
CA ASN A 83 -16.52 4.50 -18.18
C ASN A 83 -15.65 4.78 -16.94
N GLY A 84 -14.66 5.65 -17.07
CA GLY A 84 -13.78 6.07 -15.99
C GLY A 84 -14.38 7.15 -15.10
N ILE A 85 -13.66 7.48 -14.01
CA ILE A 85 -14.05 8.50 -13.03
C ILE A 85 -14.31 9.86 -13.72
N LEU A 86 -13.46 10.27 -14.67
CA LEU A 86 -13.56 11.57 -15.36
C LEU A 86 -14.84 11.74 -16.20
N GLU A 87 -15.56 10.65 -16.50
CA GLU A 87 -16.83 10.69 -17.22
C GLU A 87 -18.05 10.86 -16.30
N GLY A 88 -17.88 10.65 -14.99
CA GLY A 88 -18.99 10.65 -14.02
C GLY A 88 -18.84 11.63 -12.85
N LEU A 89 -17.60 12.00 -12.48
CA LEU A 89 -17.33 12.84 -11.32
C LEU A 89 -17.62 14.32 -11.64
N ALA A 90 -18.39 14.98 -10.77
CA ALA A 90 -18.81 16.37 -10.99
C ALA A 90 -17.66 17.38 -10.78
N ALA A 91 -17.75 18.53 -11.43
CA ALA A 91 -16.85 19.65 -11.14
C ALA A 91 -17.01 20.11 -9.68
N GLY A 92 -15.90 20.40 -9.01
CA GLY A 92 -15.82 20.70 -7.57
C GLY A 92 -15.70 19.47 -6.67
N SER A 93 -15.87 18.25 -7.21
CA SER A 93 -15.58 17.01 -6.48
C SER A 93 -14.08 16.77 -6.33
N THR A 94 -13.71 15.78 -5.51
CA THR A 94 -12.31 15.39 -5.28
C THR A 94 -12.07 13.94 -5.67
N TRP A 95 -10.96 13.68 -6.36
CA TRP A 95 -10.38 12.35 -6.50
C TRP A 95 -9.18 12.22 -5.55
N ILE A 96 -9.14 11.14 -4.76
CA ILE A 96 -8.06 10.87 -3.80
C ILE A 96 -7.42 9.52 -4.15
N ASP A 97 -6.15 9.49 -4.50
CA ASP A 97 -5.47 8.24 -4.86
C ASP A 97 -4.70 7.64 -3.67
N ASN A 98 -5.16 6.51 -3.14
CA ASN A 98 -4.44 5.73 -2.13
C ASN A 98 -3.45 4.72 -2.75
N SER A 99 -3.32 4.70 -4.08
CA SER A 99 -2.36 3.84 -4.78
C SER A 99 -0.92 4.32 -4.59
N THR A 100 0.03 3.44 -4.85
CA THR A 100 1.45 3.83 -4.99
C THR A 100 1.76 4.01 -6.48
N ASN A 101 2.06 5.26 -6.85
CA ASN A 101 2.29 5.73 -8.21
C ASN A 101 3.61 6.52 -8.30
N ASP A 102 4.11 6.78 -9.51
CA ASP A 102 5.24 7.69 -9.70
C ASP A 102 4.78 9.16 -9.72
N GLN A 103 5.72 10.07 -9.40
CA GLN A 103 5.42 11.49 -9.26
C GLN A 103 4.90 12.13 -10.57
N HIS A 104 5.50 11.76 -11.70
CA HIS A 104 5.17 12.36 -13.00
C HIS A 104 3.78 11.95 -13.46
N GLU A 105 3.44 10.68 -13.28
CA GLU A 105 2.11 10.18 -13.60
C GLU A 105 1.03 10.82 -12.72
N THR A 106 1.27 10.95 -11.41
CA THR A 106 0.34 11.65 -10.51
C THR A 106 0.07 13.08 -10.98
N MET A 107 1.12 13.82 -11.37
CA MET A 107 0.97 15.18 -11.88
C MET A 107 0.20 15.22 -13.20
N ARG A 108 0.50 14.31 -14.14
CA ARG A 108 -0.18 14.22 -15.44
C ARG A 108 -1.67 13.91 -15.28
N LEU A 109 -2.02 12.98 -14.38
CA LEU A 109 -3.41 12.63 -14.10
C LEU A 109 -4.15 13.79 -13.42
N ALA A 110 -3.46 14.56 -12.57
CA ALA A 110 -4.04 15.75 -11.96
C ALA A 110 -4.38 16.84 -12.99
N ASP A 111 -3.58 17.01 -14.04
CA ASP A 111 -3.91 17.93 -15.14
C ASP A 111 -5.20 17.53 -15.87
N LEU A 112 -5.44 16.23 -16.05
CA LEU A 112 -6.70 15.72 -16.63
C LEU A 112 -7.91 16.02 -15.72
N CYS A 113 -7.75 15.84 -14.41
CA CYS A 113 -8.77 16.20 -13.42
C CYS A 113 -9.03 17.72 -13.40
N ALA A 114 -7.99 18.54 -13.43
CA ALA A 114 -8.10 19.99 -13.43
C ALA A 114 -8.87 20.51 -14.65
N ALA A 115 -8.68 19.91 -15.83
CA ALA A 115 -9.43 20.23 -17.04
C ALA A 115 -10.95 19.94 -16.93
N LYS A 116 -11.37 19.13 -15.94
CA LYS A 116 -12.77 18.85 -15.59
C LYS A 116 -13.24 19.60 -14.34
N GLY A 117 -12.38 20.42 -13.73
CA GLY A 117 -12.67 21.09 -12.47
C GLY A 117 -12.72 20.14 -11.27
N ILE A 118 -12.03 19.01 -11.32
CA ILE A 118 -11.93 18.03 -10.24
C ILE A 118 -10.65 18.28 -9.44
N HIS A 119 -10.77 18.33 -8.11
CA HIS A 119 -9.63 18.44 -7.20
C HIS A 119 -8.92 17.10 -7.03
N VAL A 120 -7.62 17.11 -6.76
CA VAL A 120 -6.81 15.91 -6.59
C VAL A 120 -6.01 15.95 -5.30
N LEU A 121 -6.03 14.85 -4.57
CA LEU A 121 -5.08 14.53 -3.51
C LEU A 121 -4.43 13.18 -3.82
N GLU A 122 -3.12 13.08 -3.64
CA GLU A 122 -2.49 11.79 -3.41
C GLU A 122 -2.57 11.47 -1.92
N ALA A 123 -2.92 10.25 -1.57
CA ALA A 123 -3.03 9.79 -0.19
C ALA A 123 -2.53 8.34 -0.01
N PRO A 124 -1.33 7.96 -0.53
CA PRO A 124 -0.82 6.61 -0.34
C PRO A 124 -0.71 6.23 1.14
N VAL A 125 -0.89 4.95 1.43
CA VAL A 125 -0.93 4.43 2.80
C VAL A 125 0.28 3.56 3.13
N THR A 126 0.70 3.53 4.40
CA THR A 126 1.84 2.72 4.86
C THR A 126 1.64 2.18 6.28
N GLY A 127 2.25 1.04 6.58
CA GLY A 127 2.10 0.33 7.87
C GLY A 127 1.54 -1.10 7.78
N GLY A 128 1.25 -1.60 6.58
CA GLY A 128 0.83 -2.99 6.34
C GLY A 128 -0.68 -3.25 6.45
N VAL A 129 -1.11 -4.39 5.92
CA VAL A 129 -2.53 -4.77 5.79
C VAL A 129 -3.21 -4.92 7.16
N HIS A 130 -2.50 -5.46 8.16
CA HIS A 130 -3.00 -5.60 9.53
C HIS A 130 -3.41 -4.25 10.15
N LYS A 131 -2.60 -3.19 9.97
CA LYS A 131 -2.96 -1.84 10.41
C LYS A 131 -4.13 -1.24 9.63
N ALA A 132 -4.24 -1.53 8.33
CA ALA A 132 -5.42 -1.11 7.56
C ALA A 132 -6.71 -1.76 8.10
N ALA A 133 -6.65 -3.04 8.47
CA ALA A 133 -7.79 -3.75 9.06
C ALA A 133 -8.25 -3.13 10.38
N ALA A 134 -7.30 -2.65 11.20
CA ALA A 134 -7.58 -1.94 12.45
C ALA A 134 -8.01 -0.46 12.26
N GLY A 135 -7.81 0.13 11.07
CA GLY A 135 -7.99 1.57 10.84
C GLY A 135 -6.83 2.43 11.38
N GLU A 136 -5.67 1.83 11.58
CA GLU A 136 -4.46 2.44 12.15
C GLU A 136 -3.34 2.60 11.11
N ILE A 137 -3.67 2.49 9.82
CA ILE A 137 -2.70 2.66 8.76
C ILE A 137 -2.35 4.14 8.62
N THR A 138 -1.08 4.45 8.41
CA THR A 138 -0.63 5.82 8.19
C THR A 138 -1.03 6.27 6.79
N VAL A 139 -1.60 7.46 6.67
CA VAL A 139 -1.97 8.10 5.39
C VAL A 139 -1.00 9.25 5.13
N LEU A 140 -0.33 9.25 3.98
CA LEU A 140 0.60 10.29 3.56
C LEU A 140 -0.09 11.11 2.48
N VAL A 141 -0.34 12.40 2.71
CA VAL A 141 -1.19 13.21 1.84
C VAL A 141 -0.40 14.30 1.14
N GLY A 142 -0.55 14.42 -0.16
CA GLY A 142 0.02 15.51 -0.96
C GLY A 142 -1.04 16.13 -1.86
N GLY A 143 -0.97 17.45 -2.04
CA GLY A 143 -1.94 18.19 -2.84
C GLY A 143 -2.15 19.60 -2.33
N ASP A 144 -3.20 20.26 -2.83
CA ASP A 144 -3.61 21.57 -2.37
C ASP A 144 -4.04 21.53 -0.89
N GLU A 145 -3.52 22.45 -0.08
CA GLU A 145 -3.75 22.46 1.37
C GLU A 145 -5.22 22.68 1.73
N ALA A 146 -5.93 23.54 0.99
CA ALA A 146 -7.35 23.79 1.24
C ALA A 146 -8.21 22.56 0.89
N VAL A 147 -7.84 21.84 -0.19
CA VAL A 147 -8.48 20.56 -0.53
C VAL A 147 -8.20 19.49 0.53
N TYR A 148 -6.97 19.44 1.06
CA TYR A 148 -6.61 18.55 2.17
C TYR A 148 -7.45 18.85 3.41
N GLU A 149 -7.53 20.11 3.84
CA GLU A 149 -8.32 20.54 5.00
C GLU A 149 -9.81 20.20 4.82
N ALA A 150 -10.36 20.42 3.62
CA ALA A 150 -11.76 20.11 3.29
C ALA A 150 -12.08 18.61 3.27
N ASN A 151 -11.07 17.73 3.27
CA ASN A 151 -11.22 16.28 3.28
C ASN A 151 -10.54 15.63 4.51
N ALA A 152 -10.14 16.42 5.51
CA ALA A 152 -9.39 15.92 6.66
C ALA A 152 -10.17 14.88 7.49
N ASP A 153 -11.49 15.04 7.60
CA ASP A 153 -12.38 14.09 8.28
C ASP A 153 -12.43 12.73 7.55
N LEU A 154 -12.54 12.78 6.22
CA LEU A 154 -12.55 11.62 5.35
C LEU A 154 -11.20 10.89 5.38
N LEU A 155 -10.09 11.63 5.32
CA LEU A 155 -8.74 11.07 5.40
C LEU A 155 -8.48 10.41 6.77
N ALA A 156 -8.94 11.02 7.86
CA ALA A 156 -8.86 10.44 9.20
C ALA A 156 -9.75 9.20 9.37
N ALA A 157 -10.82 9.05 8.58
CA ALA A 157 -11.63 7.84 8.53
C ALA A 157 -10.94 6.69 7.78
N VAL A 158 -10.01 6.98 6.87
CA VAL A 158 -9.21 5.97 6.16
C VAL A 158 -8.15 5.36 7.07
N GLY A 159 -7.45 6.18 7.86
CA GLY A 159 -6.38 5.74 8.74
C GLY A 159 -5.81 6.84 9.63
N SER A 160 -4.88 6.46 10.51
CA SER A 160 -4.22 7.35 11.45
C SER A 160 -2.79 6.88 11.75
N PRO A 161 -1.79 7.78 11.84
CA PRO A 161 -1.90 9.23 11.63
C PRO A 161 -2.08 9.60 10.15
N VAL A 162 -2.63 10.80 9.92
CA VAL A 162 -2.65 11.46 8.60
C VAL A 162 -1.56 12.52 8.59
N LEU A 163 -0.63 12.43 7.63
CA LEU A 163 0.53 13.33 7.51
C LEU A 163 0.45 14.11 6.21
N TYR A 164 0.32 15.43 6.30
CA TYR A 164 0.37 16.31 5.12
C TYR A 164 1.83 16.55 4.72
N MET A 165 2.15 16.16 3.48
CA MET A 165 3.48 16.17 2.88
C MET A 165 3.73 17.39 2.00
N GLY A 166 2.75 18.29 1.89
CA GLY A 166 2.82 19.49 1.06
C GLY A 166 2.20 19.31 -0.32
N SER A 167 2.84 19.89 -1.33
CA SER A 167 2.34 19.90 -2.71
C SER A 167 2.14 18.50 -3.31
N LEU A 168 1.31 18.43 -4.34
CA LEU A 168 1.12 17.21 -5.13
C LEU A 168 2.47 16.66 -5.64
N GLY A 169 2.66 15.35 -5.51
CA GLY A 169 3.87 14.60 -5.83
C GLY A 169 4.75 14.29 -4.62
N SER A 170 4.64 15.06 -3.53
CA SER A 170 5.45 14.87 -2.32
C SER A 170 5.12 13.55 -1.59
N ALA A 171 3.86 13.15 -1.54
CA ALA A 171 3.43 11.91 -0.91
C ALA A 171 3.89 10.67 -1.70
N ALA A 172 3.85 10.72 -3.03
CA ALA A 172 4.42 9.66 -3.88
C ALA A 172 5.91 9.43 -3.58
N VAL A 173 6.69 10.51 -3.47
CA VAL A 173 8.14 10.42 -3.17
C VAL A 173 8.39 9.79 -1.80
N ILE A 174 7.78 10.32 -0.72
CA ILE A 174 8.02 9.77 0.62
C ILE A 174 7.50 8.34 0.76
N LYS A 175 6.38 8.00 0.12
CA LYS A 175 5.84 6.63 0.12
C LYS A 175 6.85 5.64 -0.45
N VAL A 176 7.41 5.95 -1.62
CA VAL A 176 8.43 5.11 -2.27
C VAL A 176 9.67 4.97 -1.39
N ILE A 177 10.11 6.04 -0.72
CA ILE A 177 11.24 6.00 0.22
C ILE A 177 10.94 5.04 1.39
N THR A 178 9.75 5.11 2.00
CA THR A 178 9.40 4.22 3.12
C THR A 178 9.35 2.75 2.70
N ASN A 179 8.84 2.46 1.50
CA ASN A 179 8.81 1.10 0.97
C ASN A 179 10.22 0.59 0.62
N MET A 180 11.08 1.43 0.04
CA MET A 180 12.49 1.10 -0.21
C MET A 180 13.20 0.66 1.08
N LEU A 181 13.02 1.42 2.17
CA LEU A 181 13.59 1.05 3.48
C LEU A 181 13.02 -0.27 3.99
N ALA A 182 11.72 -0.50 3.86
CA ALA A 182 11.10 -1.76 4.28
C ALA A 182 11.72 -2.97 3.54
N PHE A 183 11.89 -2.89 2.23
CA PHE A 183 12.47 -4.00 1.45
C PHE A 183 13.95 -4.24 1.74
N ILE A 184 14.72 -3.18 2.03
CA ILE A 184 16.11 -3.30 2.49
C ILE A 184 16.13 -4.02 3.85
N HIS A 185 15.29 -3.59 4.80
CA HIS A 185 15.19 -4.22 6.11
C HIS A 185 14.74 -5.68 6.02
N LEU A 186 13.87 -6.04 5.07
CA LEU A 186 13.40 -7.41 4.88
C LEU A 186 14.55 -8.35 4.48
N VAL A 187 15.37 -7.94 3.51
CA VAL A 187 16.55 -8.72 3.11
C VAL A 187 17.54 -8.82 4.27
N ALA A 188 17.82 -7.70 4.95
CA ALA A 188 18.74 -7.67 6.08
C ALA A 188 18.27 -8.54 7.26
N ALA A 189 16.97 -8.52 7.57
CA ALA A 189 16.37 -9.37 8.62
C ALA A 189 16.49 -10.85 8.27
N GLY A 190 16.24 -11.22 7.01
CA GLY A 190 16.43 -12.59 6.53
C GLY A 190 17.88 -13.07 6.68
N GLU A 191 18.86 -12.24 6.30
CA GLU A 191 20.29 -12.54 6.48
C GLU A 191 20.67 -12.68 7.96
N ALA A 192 20.20 -11.78 8.83
CA ALA A 192 20.46 -11.82 10.26
C ALA A 192 19.88 -13.07 10.93
N LEU A 193 18.64 -13.44 10.61
CA LEU A 193 18.00 -14.66 11.12
C LEU A 193 18.71 -15.92 10.60
N MET A 194 19.18 -15.91 9.36
CA MET A 194 19.96 -17.02 8.81
C MET A 194 21.31 -17.18 9.51
N LEU A 195 22.00 -16.08 9.81
CA LEU A 195 23.23 -16.11 10.62
C LEU A 195 22.96 -16.68 12.01
N ALA A 196 21.88 -16.25 12.68
CA ALA A 196 21.49 -16.78 13.98
C ALA A 196 21.23 -18.30 13.92
N LYS A 197 20.45 -18.76 12.93
CA LYS A 197 20.13 -20.17 12.73
C LYS A 197 21.38 -21.02 12.48
N ARG A 198 22.26 -20.59 11.57
CA ARG A 198 23.48 -21.31 11.20
C ARG A 198 24.55 -21.23 12.29
N GLY A 199 24.54 -20.16 13.09
CA GLY A 199 25.37 -20.02 14.29
C GLY A 199 24.89 -20.87 15.47
N GLY A 200 23.78 -21.58 15.35
CA GLY A 200 23.25 -22.47 16.40
C GLY A 200 22.43 -21.75 17.47
N LEU A 201 21.99 -20.51 17.24
CA LEU A 201 21.11 -19.79 18.14
C LEU A 201 19.66 -20.25 17.98
N ASP A 202 18.92 -20.17 19.08
CA ASP A 202 17.47 -20.34 19.07
C ASP A 202 16.80 -19.14 18.38
N LEU A 203 15.90 -19.42 17.43
CA LEU A 203 15.30 -18.38 16.59
C LEU A 203 14.29 -17.51 17.34
N ASN A 204 13.54 -18.05 18.32
CA ASN A 204 12.66 -17.24 19.17
C ASN A 204 13.48 -16.25 20.00
N LYS A 205 14.55 -16.73 20.66
CA LYS A 205 15.46 -15.85 21.42
C LYS A 205 16.17 -14.83 20.53
N SER A 206 16.53 -15.22 19.31
CA SER A 206 17.18 -14.32 18.35
C SER A 206 16.22 -13.23 17.87
N PHE A 207 14.96 -13.59 17.59
CA PHE A 207 13.91 -12.63 17.26
C PHE A 207 13.74 -11.60 18.39
N GLU A 208 13.59 -12.05 19.62
CA GLU A 208 13.44 -11.19 20.82
C GLU A 208 14.67 -10.30 21.05
N ALA A 209 15.88 -10.84 20.85
CA ALA A 209 17.11 -10.08 21.00
C ALA A 209 17.21 -8.95 19.95
N ILE A 210 16.88 -9.23 18.68
CA ILE A 210 16.90 -8.22 17.62
C ILE A 210 15.82 -7.17 17.88
N LEU A 211 14.60 -7.59 18.28
CA LEU A 211 13.47 -6.71 18.62
C LEU A 211 13.86 -5.65 19.67
N ASN A 212 14.65 -6.04 20.67
CA ASN A 212 15.09 -5.16 21.76
C ASN A 212 16.48 -4.52 21.51
N SER A 213 16.96 -4.50 20.26
CA SER A 213 18.26 -3.95 19.89
C SER A 213 18.15 -2.73 18.99
N SER A 214 19.27 -2.03 18.78
CA SER A 214 19.37 -0.95 17.78
C SER A 214 19.27 -1.46 16.33
N GLY A 215 19.32 -2.78 16.11
CA GLY A 215 19.09 -3.41 14.81
C GLY A 215 17.61 -3.70 14.51
N ASN A 216 16.70 -3.35 15.42
CA ASN A 216 15.26 -3.54 15.21
C ASN A 216 14.72 -2.68 14.06
N SER A 217 13.65 -3.15 13.43
CA SER A 217 12.86 -2.40 12.47
C SER A 217 11.41 -2.87 12.51
N PHE A 218 10.50 -2.05 12.00
CA PHE A 218 9.09 -2.44 11.81
C PHE A 218 8.94 -3.76 11.04
N VAL A 219 9.82 -4.01 10.06
CA VAL A 219 9.83 -5.23 9.25
C VAL A 219 10.26 -6.45 10.06
N HIS A 220 11.20 -6.29 10.99
CA HIS A 220 11.54 -7.37 11.91
C HIS A 220 10.42 -7.63 12.92
N GLU A 221 9.77 -6.58 13.43
CA GLU A 221 8.60 -6.70 14.28
C GLU A 221 7.44 -7.44 13.61
N THR A 222 7.34 -7.39 12.28
CA THR A 222 6.19 -7.92 11.53
C THR A 222 6.58 -9.09 10.63
N GLU A 223 7.23 -8.83 9.51
CA GLU A 223 7.49 -9.80 8.45
C GLU A 223 8.35 -10.99 8.91
N SER A 224 9.31 -10.78 9.83
CA SER A 224 10.07 -11.88 10.43
C SER A 224 9.17 -12.89 11.13
N GLN A 225 8.03 -12.48 11.70
CA GLN A 225 7.09 -13.41 12.34
C GLN A 225 6.53 -14.41 11.34
N VAL A 226 6.01 -13.95 10.21
CA VAL A 226 5.41 -14.84 9.19
C VAL A 226 6.46 -15.63 8.41
N ILE A 227 7.71 -15.14 8.33
CA ILE A 227 8.85 -15.92 7.84
C ILE A 227 9.15 -17.08 8.82
N LEU A 228 9.22 -16.79 10.12
CA LEU A 228 9.49 -17.79 11.16
C LEU A 228 8.37 -18.81 11.30
N ASN A 229 7.13 -18.43 10.99
CA ASN A 229 6.01 -19.34 10.83
C ASN A 229 6.17 -20.22 9.56
N GLY A 230 6.61 -19.61 8.45
CA GLY A 230 6.76 -20.25 7.14
C GLY A 230 5.61 -19.96 6.17
N SER A 231 4.67 -19.09 6.53
CA SER A 231 3.59 -18.66 5.64
C SER A 231 4.01 -17.57 4.67
N TYR A 232 4.97 -16.72 5.08
CA TYR A 232 5.39 -15.51 4.37
C TYR A 232 4.25 -14.51 4.10
N ASN A 233 3.05 -14.73 4.64
CA ASN A 233 1.88 -13.99 4.22
C ASN A 233 1.80 -12.61 4.90
N ILE A 234 2.26 -11.60 4.17
CA ILE A 234 2.14 -10.18 4.55
C ILE A 234 1.10 -9.41 3.72
N GLY A 235 0.40 -10.09 2.80
CA GLY A 235 -0.57 -9.47 1.91
C GLY A 235 0.02 -8.51 0.89
N PHE A 236 1.33 -8.59 0.61
CA PHE A 236 2.04 -7.74 -0.36
C PHE A 236 2.93 -8.58 -1.27
N THR A 237 2.73 -8.49 -2.59
CA THR A 237 3.33 -9.42 -3.56
C THR A 237 4.71 -8.99 -4.05
N MET A 238 5.43 -9.93 -4.65
CA MET A 238 6.72 -9.74 -5.31
C MET A 238 6.64 -8.67 -6.40
N ASP A 239 5.63 -8.72 -7.27
CA ASP A 239 5.47 -7.75 -8.35
C ASP A 239 5.26 -6.33 -7.83
N LEU A 240 4.51 -6.15 -6.75
CA LEU A 240 4.34 -4.84 -6.10
C LEU A 240 5.66 -4.32 -5.53
N ALA A 241 6.44 -5.19 -4.88
CA ALA A 241 7.73 -4.80 -4.32
C ALA A 241 8.76 -4.44 -5.39
N VAL A 242 8.83 -5.22 -6.48
CA VAL A 242 9.69 -4.93 -7.63
C VAL A 242 9.29 -3.63 -8.31
N LYS A 243 7.98 -3.34 -8.44
CA LYS A 243 7.47 -2.06 -8.95
C LYS A 243 7.96 -0.89 -8.08
N ASP A 244 7.76 -0.96 -6.77
CA ASP A 244 8.08 0.14 -5.86
C ASP A 244 9.60 0.37 -5.73
N LEU A 245 10.43 -0.69 -5.72
CA LEU A 245 11.89 -0.57 -5.84
C LEU A 245 12.30 0.06 -7.17
N GLY A 246 11.57 -0.24 -8.25
CA GLY A 246 11.73 0.40 -9.55
C GLY A 246 11.55 1.91 -9.48
N PHE A 247 10.49 2.38 -8.80
CA PHE A 247 10.27 3.81 -8.57
C PHE A 247 11.39 4.44 -7.74
N ALA A 248 11.84 3.78 -6.67
CA ALA A 248 12.94 4.29 -5.84
C ALA A 248 14.23 4.50 -6.65
N LEU A 249 14.60 3.51 -7.48
CA LEU A 249 15.75 3.61 -8.39
C LEU A 249 15.55 4.63 -9.52
N GLY A 250 14.29 4.91 -9.90
CA GLY A 250 13.93 6.02 -10.77
C GLY A 250 14.26 7.36 -10.12
N PHE A 251 13.75 7.61 -8.92
CA PHE A 251 14.02 8.81 -8.15
C PHE A 251 15.50 9.01 -7.84
N GLY A 252 16.24 7.94 -7.52
CA GLY A 252 17.69 8.03 -7.33
C GLY A 252 18.42 8.59 -8.56
N ARG A 253 18.01 8.17 -9.76
CA ARG A 253 18.56 8.70 -11.03
C ARG A 253 18.16 10.13 -11.28
N GLU A 254 16.89 10.46 -11.06
CA GLU A 254 16.34 11.80 -11.29
C GLU A 254 16.92 12.84 -10.33
N PHE A 255 17.00 12.51 -9.04
CA PHE A 255 17.47 13.42 -7.98
C PHE A 255 18.99 13.39 -7.80
N GLY A 256 19.71 12.55 -8.56
CA GLY A 256 21.17 12.45 -8.48
C GLY A 256 21.69 11.79 -7.20
N VAL A 257 20.92 10.87 -6.61
CA VAL A 257 21.26 10.15 -5.37
C VAL A 257 21.65 8.70 -5.69
N PRO A 258 22.91 8.29 -5.47
CA PRO A 258 23.30 6.88 -5.60
C PRO A 258 22.63 6.02 -4.53
N LEU A 259 21.94 4.95 -4.95
CA LEU A 259 21.18 4.05 -4.06
C LEU A 259 21.78 2.63 -4.05
N ASP A 260 22.93 2.47 -3.40
CA ASP A 260 23.69 1.21 -3.42
C ASP A 260 22.91 0.02 -2.86
N LEU A 261 22.33 0.18 -1.67
CA LEU A 261 21.55 -0.88 -1.01
C LEU A 261 20.27 -1.21 -1.78
N ALA A 262 19.53 -0.19 -2.21
CA ALA A 262 18.30 -0.41 -2.98
C ALA A 262 18.59 -1.12 -4.31
N GLY A 263 19.71 -0.82 -4.96
CA GLY A 263 20.15 -1.51 -6.17
C GLY A 263 20.38 -3.00 -5.94
N GLN A 264 21.06 -3.36 -4.85
CA GLN A 264 21.28 -4.76 -4.48
C GLN A 264 19.98 -5.46 -4.08
N THR A 265 19.15 -4.81 -3.26
CA THR A 265 17.82 -5.29 -2.88
C THR A 265 16.97 -5.57 -4.10
N MET A 266 16.91 -4.68 -5.09
CA MET A 266 16.20 -4.90 -6.35
C MET A 266 16.66 -6.16 -7.07
N GLN A 267 17.97 -6.41 -7.16
CA GLN A 267 18.47 -7.64 -7.81
C GLN A 267 18.05 -8.91 -7.04
N THR A 268 18.05 -8.86 -5.71
CA THR A 268 17.57 -9.97 -4.88
C THR A 268 16.07 -10.21 -5.08
N PHE A 269 15.25 -9.16 -5.14
CA PHE A 269 13.82 -9.25 -5.43
C PHE A 269 13.54 -9.77 -6.86
N ILE A 270 14.30 -9.34 -7.87
CA ILE A 270 14.18 -9.88 -9.24
C ILE A 270 14.48 -11.39 -9.25
N ARG A 271 15.51 -11.83 -8.53
CA ARG A 271 15.84 -13.26 -8.41
C ARG A 271 14.71 -14.03 -7.71
N ALA A 272 14.18 -13.50 -6.61
CA ALA A 272 13.06 -14.12 -5.89
C ALA A 272 11.81 -14.23 -6.76
N ARG A 273 11.44 -13.14 -7.44
CA ARG A 273 10.33 -13.10 -8.40
C ARG A 273 10.50 -14.11 -9.53
N SER A 274 11.72 -14.27 -10.06
CA SER A 274 12.01 -15.28 -11.09
C SER A 274 11.86 -16.72 -10.58
N GLN A 275 12.12 -16.97 -9.30
CA GLN A 275 12.08 -18.31 -8.71
C GLN A 275 10.69 -18.68 -8.19
N TYR A 276 9.96 -17.73 -7.61
CA TYR A 276 8.68 -17.98 -6.92
C TYR A 276 7.46 -17.39 -7.63
N GLY A 277 7.66 -16.55 -8.64
CA GLY A 277 6.58 -15.86 -9.36
C GLY A 277 6.26 -14.47 -8.80
N GLY A 278 5.53 -13.68 -9.59
CA GLY A 278 5.12 -12.31 -9.25
C GLY A 278 4.06 -12.22 -8.15
N ASP A 279 3.17 -13.21 -8.09
CA ASP A 279 2.09 -13.30 -7.11
C ASP A 279 2.54 -13.83 -5.74
N ALA A 280 3.77 -14.33 -5.64
CA ALA A 280 4.35 -14.77 -4.37
C ALA A 280 4.45 -13.60 -3.38
N TRP A 281 4.37 -13.89 -2.09
CA TRP A 281 4.54 -12.86 -1.07
C TRP A 281 5.95 -12.29 -1.09
N SER A 282 6.06 -10.97 -0.92
CA SER A 282 7.34 -10.28 -1.02
C SER A 282 8.37 -10.74 0.01
N SER A 283 7.92 -11.17 1.20
CA SER A 283 8.80 -11.75 2.23
C SER A 283 9.39 -13.12 1.84
N GLN A 284 8.87 -13.80 0.81
CA GLN A 284 9.55 -14.96 0.22
C GLN A 284 10.88 -14.61 -0.44
N VAL A 285 11.25 -13.33 -0.56
CA VAL A 285 12.64 -12.96 -0.89
C VAL A 285 13.66 -13.60 0.06
N VAL A 286 13.30 -13.78 1.33
CA VAL A 286 14.16 -14.44 2.33
C VAL A 286 14.27 -15.94 2.07
N LYS A 287 13.24 -16.54 1.45
CA LYS A 287 13.24 -17.97 1.09
C LYS A 287 14.36 -18.34 0.12
N LEU A 288 14.89 -17.37 -0.65
CA LEU A 288 16.08 -17.58 -1.46
C LEU A 288 17.27 -18.10 -0.63
N LEU A 289 17.47 -17.57 0.57
CA LEU A 289 18.56 -17.99 1.46
C LEU A 289 18.30 -19.37 2.05
N GLU A 290 17.04 -19.65 2.44
CA GLU A 290 16.64 -20.96 2.95
C GLU A 290 16.89 -22.05 1.91
N ASP A 291 16.46 -21.81 0.67
CA ASP A 291 16.61 -22.73 -0.45
C ASP A 291 18.10 -22.91 -0.83
N ALA A 292 18.87 -21.81 -0.87
CA ALA A 292 20.30 -21.87 -1.20
C ALA A 292 21.12 -22.65 -0.16
N LEU A 293 20.70 -22.65 1.11
CA LEU A 293 21.43 -23.30 2.21
C LEU A 293 20.78 -24.62 2.67
N GLY A 294 19.64 -25.00 2.09
CA GLY A 294 18.83 -26.12 2.57
C GLY A 294 18.49 -26.01 4.06
N THR A 295 18.25 -24.79 4.56
CA THR A 295 18.05 -24.50 5.98
C THR A 295 16.84 -23.60 6.15
N ASP A 296 15.75 -24.11 6.72
CA ASP A 296 14.57 -23.29 6.97
C ASP A 296 14.67 -22.46 8.26
N LEU A 297 14.16 -21.24 8.20
CA LEU A 297 13.91 -20.33 9.31
C LEU A 297 12.53 -20.63 9.90
N ARG A 298 12.41 -21.75 10.64
CA ARG A 298 11.17 -22.10 11.36
C ARG A 298 11.34 -22.01 12.87
N ALA A 299 10.36 -21.41 13.52
CA ALA A 299 10.26 -21.27 14.96
C ALA A 299 8.79 -21.34 15.43
N PRO A 300 8.48 -22.02 16.55
CA PRO A 300 7.11 -22.13 17.04
C PRO A 300 6.59 -20.80 17.61
N GLY A 301 5.26 -20.66 17.65
CA GLY A 301 4.60 -19.53 18.34
C GLY A 301 4.41 -18.27 17.50
N PHE A 302 4.89 -18.25 16.25
CA PHE A 302 4.65 -17.13 15.33
C PHE A 302 3.37 -17.34 14.48
N PRO A 303 2.62 -16.26 14.20
CA PRO A 303 1.36 -16.33 13.47
C PRO A 303 1.55 -16.60 11.96
N GLU A 304 0.53 -17.20 11.34
CA GLU A 304 0.48 -17.41 9.88
C GLU A 304 0.18 -16.10 9.12
N VAL A 305 -0.57 -15.19 9.74
CA VAL A 305 -0.90 -13.87 9.20
C VAL A 305 -0.75 -12.85 10.31
N LEU A 306 -0.24 -11.66 9.99
CA LEU A 306 -0.10 -10.57 10.95
C LEU A 306 -1.46 -10.18 11.54
N GLN A 307 -1.47 -9.94 12.85
CA GLN A 307 -2.64 -9.48 13.60
C GLN A 307 -2.62 -7.96 13.77
#